data_AF-A0A9D8QJI9-F1
#
_entry.id   AF-A0A9D8QJI9-F1
#
_cell.length_a   1.000
_cell.length_b   1.000
_cell.length_c   1.000
_cell.angle_alpha   90.00
_cell.angle_beta   90.00
_cell.angle_gamma   90.00
#
_symmetry.space_group_name_H-M   'P 1'
#
loop_
_entity.id
_entity.type
_entity.pdbx_description
1 polymer ?
#
loop_
_entity_poly.entity_id
_entity_poly.type
_entity_poly.pdbx_seq_one_letter_code
_entity_poly.pdbx_strand_id
1 'polypeptide(L)'
;MYEKDLKRIVSLFPELIEEGLSVEEEEYPIRSNHSTYRCDLKGKDKNGNTVYIELKLEAGEAVVAQMSKYATFVKENGRFMVAAFQFKKDVIPVLNKLGYEHKVVDYDKANQLLKENETNPKLFERKMKALPSHPAYKKTPTQLVYQDNEREIISGLFHELESLLRDYVEREYHLQFIGLDIRKKEEHRLLFKSPTSPGDRFVIYTRPREMNIIEIQYVPDFSFTTGHTTKRKEDFKAYIDAHEEEVAGLFGFDQLHSRTKKEVLEQGDHLDHRKQAWKGLSYRIVSPIDEWSKPDFPQFVAMKFISFVETILPVLEDFEKMSNKEM
;
A
#
# COMPACT_ATOMS: atom_id res chain seq x y z
N MET A 1 -7.60 -0.40 16.54
CA MET A 1 -6.94 0.70 15.81
C MET A 1 -6.07 0.07 14.73
N TYR A 2 -6.10 0.61 13.52
CA TYR A 2 -5.26 0.17 12.39
C TYR A 2 -4.01 1.05 12.25
N GLU A 3 -2.99 0.59 11.51
CA GLU A 3 -1.76 1.37 11.29
C GLU A 3 -2.03 2.73 10.60
N LYS A 4 -3.02 2.77 9.70
CA LYS A 4 -3.53 4.01 9.10
C LYS A 4 -4.11 5.00 10.10
N ASP A 5 -4.67 4.54 11.22
CA ASP A 5 -5.22 5.42 12.27
C ASP A 5 -4.10 6.00 13.14
N LEU A 6 -3.08 5.18 13.45
CA LEU A 6 -1.82 5.66 14.05
C LEU A 6 -1.18 6.74 13.16
N LYS A 7 -1.15 6.53 11.83
CA LYS A 7 -0.69 7.54 10.87
C LYS A 7 -1.55 8.81 10.89
N ARG A 8 -2.89 8.69 10.81
CA ARG A 8 -3.82 9.84 10.91
C ARG A 8 -3.57 10.66 12.19
N ILE A 9 -3.52 9.99 13.35
CA ILE A 9 -3.46 10.69 14.64
C ILE A 9 -2.07 11.27 14.93
N VAL A 10 -0.99 10.66 14.44
CA VAL A 10 0.37 11.25 14.50
C VAL A 10 0.56 12.39 13.49
N SER A 11 -0.05 12.33 12.30
CA SER A 11 -0.06 13.46 11.36
C SER A 11 -0.75 14.70 11.94
N LEU A 12 -1.75 14.50 12.81
CA LEU A 12 -2.54 15.55 13.49
C LEU A 12 -1.91 16.01 14.82
N PHE A 13 -1.37 15.08 15.62
CA PHE A 13 -0.74 15.31 16.93
C PHE A 13 0.69 14.72 16.97
N PRO A 14 1.69 15.35 16.32
CA PRO A 14 3.05 14.82 16.23
C PRO A 14 3.76 14.70 17.60
N GLU A 15 3.28 15.40 18.63
CA GLU A 15 3.78 15.33 20.00
C GLU A 15 3.48 13.99 20.70
N LEU A 16 2.70 13.11 20.07
CA LEU A 16 2.66 11.68 20.41
C LEU A 16 4.02 11.01 20.23
N ILE A 17 4.86 11.51 19.31
CA ILE A 17 6.24 11.07 19.10
C ILE A 17 7.21 11.97 19.88
N GLU A 18 7.36 13.25 19.51
CA GLU A 18 8.23 14.17 20.24
C GLU A 18 7.78 15.62 20.17
N GLU A 19 8.14 16.39 21.21
CA GLU A 19 7.79 17.80 21.34
C GLU A 19 8.39 18.63 20.19
N GLY A 20 7.53 19.33 19.46
CA GLY A 20 7.93 20.19 18.34
C GLY A 20 8.28 19.45 17.05
N LEU A 21 7.96 18.14 16.95
CA LEU A 21 7.91 17.45 15.66
C LEU A 21 6.86 18.12 14.75
N SER A 22 7.19 18.24 13.47
CA SER A 22 6.25 18.60 12.41
C SER A 22 6.34 17.58 11.28
N VAL A 23 5.21 16.97 10.93
CA VAL A 23 5.12 16.09 9.74
C VAL A 23 4.98 16.97 8.51
N GLU A 24 5.89 16.80 7.54
CA GLU A 24 5.95 17.52 6.25
C GLU A 24 5.33 16.69 5.10
N GLU A 25 5.67 15.39 5.01
CA GLU A 25 5.21 14.49 3.95
C GLU A 25 4.86 13.09 4.50
N GLU A 26 3.78 12.49 4.01
CA GLU A 26 3.39 11.08 4.25
C GLU A 26 3.79 10.18 3.07
N GLU A 27 4.07 8.91 3.34
CA GLU A 27 4.50 7.90 2.34
C GLU A 27 5.68 8.42 1.49
N TYR A 28 6.70 9.01 2.14
CA TYR A 28 7.77 9.74 1.48
C TYR A 28 8.65 8.82 0.61
N PRO A 29 8.86 9.13 -0.69
CA PRO A 29 9.59 8.28 -1.62
C PRO A 29 11.11 8.36 -1.42
N ILE A 30 11.69 7.28 -0.92
CA ILE A 30 13.14 7.05 -0.83
C ILE A 30 13.57 6.23 -2.06
N ARG A 31 14.07 6.93 -3.08
CA ARG A 31 14.40 6.33 -4.39
C ARG A 31 15.83 5.83 -4.47
N SER A 32 15.98 4.53 -4.78
CA SER A 32 17.23 3.91 -5.23
C SER A 32 17.28 3.87 -6.77
N ASN A 33 18.32 3.25 -7.35
CA ASN A 33 18.42 3.06 -8.81
C ASN A 33 17.45 2.00 -9.36
N HIS A 34 16.91 1.11 -8.51
CA HIS A 34 16.17 -0.10 -8.93
C HIS A 34 14.88 -0.34 -8.16
N SER A 35 14.46 0.58 -7.28
CA SER A 35 13.24 0.50 -6.46
C SER A 35 12.98 1.81 -5.71
N THR A 36 11.71 2.09 -5.40
CA THR A 36 11.30 3.16 -4.49
C THR A 36 10.76 2.58 -3.20
N TYR A 37 11.37 2.94 -2.06
CA TYR A 37 10.85 2.64 -0.73
C TYR A 37 9.99 3.81 -0.24
N ARG A 38 9.06 3.54 0.68
CA ARG A 38 8.08 4.54 1.16
C ARG A 38 8.12 4.61 2.68
N CYS A 39 8.75 5.66 3.21
CA CYS A 39 8.81 5.92 4.64
C CYS A 39 7.47 6.51 5.10
N ASP A 40 6.89 5.98 6.19
CA ASP A 40 5.53 6.36 6.61
C ASP A 40 5.34 7.88 6.78
N LEU A 41 6.27 8.54 7.46
CA LEU A 41 6.33 10.00 7.61
C LEU A 41 7.75 10.53 7.35
N LYS A 42 7.85 11.70 6.73
CA LYS A 42 9.01 12.61 6.79
C LYS A 42 8.60 13.90 7.49
N GLY A 43 9.48 14.43 8.34
CA GLY A 43 9.22 15.66 9.09
C GLY A 43 10.47 16.39 9.58
N LYS A 44 10.25 17.38 10.44
CA LYS A 44 11.29 18.17 11.12
C LYS A 44 11.12 18.11 12.64
N ASP A 45 12.22 17.93 13.35
CA ASP A 45 12.25 18.11 14.80
C ASP A 45 12.24 19.59 15.20
N LYS A 46 12.16 19.85 16.51
CA LYS A 46 12.14 21.22 17.07
C LYS A 46 13.38 22.07 16.79
N ASN A 47 14.47 21.47 16.27
CA ASN A 47 15.70 22.14 15.88
C ASN A 47 15.82 22.31 14.34
N GLY A 48 14.87 21.76 13.57
CA GLY A 48 14.87 21.77 12.11
C GLY A 48 15.62 20.59 11.45
N ASN A 49 16.04 19.57 12.20
CA ASN A 49 16.65 18.38 11.61
C ASN A 49 15.57 17.54 10.90
N THR A 50 15.88 16.96 9.74
CA THR A 50 15.00 15.97 9.11
C THR A 50 14.85 14.73 10.00
N VAL A 51 13.62 14.26 10.19
CA VAL A 51 13.29 12.97 10.81
C VAL A 51 12.51 12.11 9.80
N TYR A 52 12.96 10.86 9.66
CA TYR A 52 12.30 9.79 8.91
C TYR A 52 11.69 8.80 9.91
N ILE A 53 10.38 8.58 9.83
CA ILE A 53 9.64 7.79 10.80
C ILE A 53 8.89 6.66 10.09
N GLU A 54 9.11 5.44 10.55
CA GLU A 54 8.25 4.29 10.27
C GLU A 54 7.29 4.07 11.45
N LEU A 55 6.02 3.83 11.15
CA LEU A 55 4.95 3.60 12.12
C LEU A 55 4.56 2.13 12.14
N LYS A 56 4.48 1.50 13.31
CA LYS A 56 4.00 0.10 13.40
C LYS A 56 3.05 -0.09 14.59
N LEU A 57 2.10 -1.02 14.48
CA LEU A 57 1.32 -1.44 15.65
C LEU A 57 2.21 -2.24 16.63
N GLU A 58 2.93 -3.24 16.10
CA GLU A 58 4.01 -3.96 16.79
C GLU A 58 5.26 -3.95 15.90
N ALA A 59 6.37 -3.43 16.41
CA ALA A 59 7.66 -3.41 15.70
C ALA A 59 8.39 -4.75 15.85
N GLY A 60 8.44 -5.53 14.77
CA GLY A 60 9.23 -6.76 14.63
C GLY A 60 10.55 -6.57 13.87
N GLU A 61 11.30 -7.65 13.66
CA GLU A 61 12.65 -7.63 13.05
C GLU A 61 12.69 -7.01 11.65
N ALA A 62 11.63 -7.20 10.84
CA ALA A 62 11.48 -6.59 9.52
C ALA A 62 11.72 -5.06 9.51
N VAL A 63 11.32 -4.36 10.57
CA VAL A 63 11.46 -2.90 10.68
C VAL A 63 12.93 -2.45 10.69
N VAL A 64 13.84 -3.31 11.16
CA VAL A 64 15.28 -3.05 11.13
C VAL A 64 15.78 -3.02 9.69
N ALA A 65 15.34 -3.97 8.86
CA ALA A 65 15.67 -4.02 7.44
C ALA A 65 15.08 -2.83 6.67
N GLN A 66 13.87 -2.36 7.03
CA GLN A 66 13.31 -1.12 6.50
C GLN A 66 14.17 0.11 6.86
N MET A 67 14.54 0.28 8.14
CA MET A 67 15.43 1.37 8.58
C MET A 67 16.78 1.35 7.87
N SER A 68 17.39 0.18 7.71
CA SER A 68 18.66 0.07 6.97
C SER A 68 18.52 0.38 5.48
N LYS A 69 17.39 0.05 4.83
CA LYS A 69 17.09 0.50 3.46
C LYS A 69 16.98 2.03 3.42
N TYR A 70 16.25 2.65 4.35
CA TYR A 70 16.06 4.10 4.37
C TYR A 70 17.40 4.83 4.57
N ALA A 71 18.19 4.40 5.56
CA ALA A 71 19.52 4.95 5.85
C ALA A 71 20.56 4.72 4.72
N THR A 72 20.36 3.73 3.85
CA THR A 72 21.23 3.47 2.68
C THR A 72 20.91 4.35 1.48
N PHE A 73 19.64 4.71 1.26
CA PHE A 73 19.20 5.37 0.03
C PHE A 73 18.76 6.84 0.20
N VAL A 74 18.52 7.32 1.42
CA VAL A 74 18.35 8.75 1.69
C VAL A 74 19.67 9.50 1.46
N LYS A 75 19.62 10.61 0.72
CA LYS A 75 20.79 11.41 0.31
C LYS A 75 21.03 12.65 1.18
N GLU A 76 20.13 12.95 2.11
CA GLU A 76 20.24 14.07 3.07
C GLU A 76 20.50 13.54 4.49
N ASN A 77 21.17 14.32 5.33
CA ASN A 77 21.33 13.94 6.73
C ASN A 77 19.95 13.98 7.43
N GLY A 78 19.60 12.91 8.14
CA GLY A 78 18.36 12.82 8.90
C GLY A 78 18.45 11.80 10.03
N ARG A 79 17.56 11.97 11.02
CA ARG A 79 17.29 11.01 12.09
C ARG A 79 16.38 9.91 11.54
N PHE A 80 16.65 8.65 11.86
CA PHE A 80 15.81 7.50 11.47
C PHE A 80 15.18 6.91 12.72
N MET A 81 13.85 6.85 12.76
CA MET A 81 13.08 6.47 13.95
C MET A 81 12.02 5.44 13.62
N VAL A 82 11.85 4.45 14.51
CA VAL A 82 10.67 3.58 14.54
C VAL A 82 9.75 4.06 15.67
N ALA A 83 8.50 4.38 15.36
CA ALA A 83 7.49 4.72 16.37
C ALA A 83 6.36 3.67 16.36
N ALA A 84 6.14 3.00 17.49
CA ALA A 84 5.19 1.91 17.59
C ALA A 84 4.50 1.83 18.96
N PHE A 85 3.32 1.20 19.03
CA PHE A 85 2.67 0.94 20.32
C PHE A 85 3.43 -0.13 21.13
N GLN A 86 4.01 -1.12 20.45
CA GLN A 86 4.79 -2.19 21.06
C GLN A 86 6.01 -2.55 20.21
N PHE A 87 7.04 -3.13 20.84
CA PHE A 87 8.26 -3.62 20.18
C PHE A 87 8.53 -5.06 20.63
N LYS A 88 8.93 -5.93 19.70
CA LYS A 88 9.48 -7.24 20.08
C LYS A 88 10.79 -7.04 20.83
N LYS A 89 10.97 -7.81 21.90
CA LYS A 89 11.99 -7.63 22.94
C LYS A 89 13.40 -7.36 22.39
N ASP A 90 13.79 -8.09 21.36
CA ASP A 90 15.16 -8.11 20.84
C ASP A 90 15.41 -7.09 19.70
N VAL A 91 14.37 -6.36 19.27
CA VAL A 91 14.44 -5.33 18.21
C VAL A 91 15.10 -4.04 18.70
N ILE A 92 14.73 -3.54 19.88
CA ILE A 92 15.27 -2.28 20.43
C ILE A 92 16.82 -2.31 20.59
N PRO A 93 17.44 -3.38 21.11
CA PRO A 93 18.90 -3.50 21.14
C PRO A 93 19.56 -3.42 19.76
N VAL A 94 18.91 -3.93 18.71
CA VAL A 94 19.43 -3.91 17.33
C VAL A 94 19.29 -2.52 16.71
N LEU A 95 18.13 -1.85 16.87
CA LEU A 95 17.93 -0.46 16.44
C LEU A 95 19.00 0.46 17.07
N ASN A 96 19.16 0.41 18.40
CA ASN A 96 20.15 1.21 19.13
C ASN A 96 21.59 0.93 18.66
N LYS A 97 21.95 -0.34 18.38
CA LYS A 97 23.27 -0.73 17.86
C LYS A 97 23.55 -0.16 16.47
N LEU A 98 22.53 0.01 15.64
CA LEU A 98 22.64 0.57 14.29
C LEU A 98 22.49 2.11 14.25
N GLY A 99 22.26 2.74 15.40
CA GLY A 99 22.07 4.19 15.49
C GLY A 99 20.66 4.67 15.10
N TYR A 100 19.67 3.77 15.08
CA TYR A 100 18.28 4.11 14.82
C TYR A 100 17.54 4.40 16.14
N GLU A 101 16.72 5.43 16.12
CA GLU A 101 15.90 5.85 17.26
C GLU A 101 14.63 4.99 17.37
N HIS A 102 14.07 4.92 18.57
CA HIS A 102 12.83 4.19 18.82
C HIS A 102 11.93 4.98 19.77
N LYS A 103 10.62 4.97 19.49
CA LYS A 103 9.59 5.62 20.31
C LYS A 103 8.45 4.64 20.59
N VAL A 104 8.18 4.39 21.86
CA VAL A 104 6.91 3.79 22.29
C VAL A 104 5.84 4.89 22.28
N VAL A 105 4.82 4.73 21.45
CA VAL A 105 3.63 5.61 21.40
C VAL A 105 2.62 5.13 22.44
N ASP A 106 2.01 6.06 23.16
CA ASP A 106 0.95 5.75 24.12
C ASP A 106 -0.35 5.38 23.37
N TYR A 107 -0.73 4.11 23.44
CA TYR A 107 -1.92 3.58 22.78
C TYR A 107 -3.22 4.19 23.29
N ASP A 108 -3.38 4.35 24.61
CA ASP A 108 -4.62 4.82 25.20
C ASP A 108 -4.80 6.32 24.94
N LYS A 109 -3.73 7.12 25.03
CA LYS A 109 -3.73 8.53 24.62
C LYS A 109 -4.04 8.68 23.12
N ALA A 110 -3.42 7.88 22.25
CA ALA A 110 -3.69 7.93 20.80
C ALA A 110 -5.15 7.53 20.49
N ASN A 111 -5.67 6.51 21.17
CA ASN A 111 -7.04 6.00 21.03
C ASN A 111 -8.10 6.97 21.60
N GLN A 112 -7.75 7.74 22.63
CA GLN A 112 -8.57 8.85 23.14
C GLN A 112 -8.63 9.99 22.11
N LEU A 113 -7.46 10.52 21.70
CA LEU A 113 -7.38 11.64 20.75
C LEU A 113 -8.08 11.30 19.41
N LEU A 114 -7.97 10.06 18.93
CA LEU A 114 -8.63 9.59 17.72
C LEU A 114 -10.16 9.70 17.80
N LYS A 115 -10.76 9.36 18.94
CA LYS A 115 -12.21 9.48 19.18
C LYS A 115 -12.63 10.93 19.34
N GLU A 116 -11.86 11.72 20.10
CA GLU A 116 -12.10 13.15 20.30
C GLU A 116 -12.01 13.96 19.00
N ASN A 117 -11.35 13.43 17.97
CA ASN A 117 -11.16 14.06 16.67
C ASN A 117 -11.85 13.31 15.51
N GLU A 118 -12.75 12.36 15.76
CA GLU A 118 -13.36 11.55 14.68
C GLU A 118 -14.15 12.37 13.64
N THR A 119 -14.60 13.56 14.02
CA THR A 119 -15.31 14.55 13.18
C THR A 119 -14.42 15.69 12.68
N ASN A 120 -13.14 15.74 13.07
CA ASN A 120 -12.19 16.79 12.68
C ASN A 120 -11.67 16.52 11.26
N PRO A 121 -11.94 17.38 10.26
CA PRO A 121 -11.49 17.14 8.87
C PRO A 121 -9.97 16.95 8.76
N LYS A 122 -9.20 17.60 9.64
CA LYS A 122 -7.73 17.51 9.66
C LYS A 122 -7.18 16.13 10.02
N LEU A 123 -7.99 15.27 10.62
CA LEU A 123 -7.63 13.86 10.85
C LEU A 123 -7.52 13.08 9.52
N PHE A 124 -8.13 13.60 8.45
CA PHE A 124 -8.17 13.02 7.11
C PHE A 124 -7.40 13.87 6.07
N GLU A 125 -6.77 14.98 6.47
CA GLU A 125 -5.89 15.80 5.61
C GLU A 125 -4.53 15.11 5.43
N ARG A 126 -4.36 14.39 4.31
CA ARG A 126 -3.11 13.68 3.98
C ARG A 126 -2.03 14.63 3.45
N LYS A 127 -0.86 14.65 4.09
CA LYS A 127 0.25 15.55 3.74
C LYS A 127 1.07 15.00 2.57
N MET A 128 0.63 15.23 1.34
CA MET A 128 1.22 14.59 0.15
C MET A 128 1.55 15.59 -0.97
N LYS A 129 2.50 15.23 -1.84
CA LYS A 129 2.77 15.97 -3.07
C LYS A 129 1.66 15.77 -4.11
N ALA A 130 0.60 16.56 -3.97
CA ALA A 130 -0.38 16.91 -4.99
C ALA A 130 -0.99 15.76 -5.82
N LEU A 131 -1.83 14.94 -5.18
CA LEU A 131 -2.95 14.29 -5.86
C LEU A 131 -4.19 15.22 -5.80
N PRO A 132 -4.97 15.38 -6.88
CA PRO A 132 -6.13 16.27 -6.91
C PRO A 132 -7.35 15.69 -6.16
N SER A 133 -8.15 16.55 -5.52
CA SER A 133 -9.36 16.16 -4.78
C SER A 133 -10.65 16.56 -5.52
N HIS A 134 -11.61 15.64 -5.62
CA HIS A 134 -12.89 15.86 -6.35
C HIS A 134 -14.11 15.25 -5.62
N PRO A 135 -15.33 15.81 -5.79
CA PRO A 135 -16.53 15.37 -5.09
C PRO A 135 -17.27 14.18 -5.77
N ALA A 136 -17.97 13.39 -4.97
CA ALA A 136 -18.60 12.11 -5.36
C ALA A 136 -19.91 12.22 -6.18
N TYR A 137 -20.30 11.10 -6.81
CA TYR A 137 -21.49 10.96 -7.69
C TYR A 137 -22.23 9.61 -7.47
N LYS A 138 -23.46 9.44 -7.97
CA LYS A 138 -24.32 8.25 -7.69
C LYS A 138 -25.17 7.76 -8.88
N LYS A 139 -25.30 6.43 -9.05
CA LYS A 139 -26.55 5.67 -9.39
C LYS A 139 -26.34 4.13 -9.49
N THR A 140 -27.41 3.36 -9.24
CA THR A 140 -27.53 1.87 -9.23
C THR A 140 -28.23 1.34 -10.52
N PRO A 141 -28.17 0.04 -10.92
CA PRO A 141 -28.59 -1.19 -10.17
C PRO A 141 -27.74 -2.47 -10.50
N THR A 142 -28.04 -3.78 -10.27
CA THR A 142 -29.16 -4.60 -9.70
C THR A 142 -28.64 -5.99 -9.24
N GLN A 143 -29.33 -6.70 -8.32
CA GLN A 143 -29.01 -8.02 -7.69
C GLN A 143 -27.56 -8.22 -7.16
N LEU A 144 -27.45 -8.17 -5.83
CA LEU A 144 -26.32 -7.53 -5.13
C LEU A 144 -25.93 -8.33 -3.87
N VAL A 145 -24.64 -8.36 -3.55
CA VAL A 145 -23.98 -9.03 -2.41
C VAL A 145 -23.80 -8.05 -1.25
N TYR A 146 -23.50 -6.79 -1.55
CA TYR A 146 -23.36 -5.71 -0.57
C TYR A 146 -24.70 -5.01 -0.33
N GLN A 147 -24.81 -4.29 0.79
CA GLN A 147 -25.93 -3.40 1.12
C GLN A 147 -25.95 -2.14 0.25
N ASP A 148 -27.07 -1.41 0.27
CA ASP A 148 -27.29 -0.23 -0.58
C ASP A 148 -26.32 0.92 -0.30
N ASN A 149 -26.00 1.17 0.97
CA ASN A 149 -24.96 2.11 1.39
C ASN A 149 -23.54 1.63 1.05
N GLU A 150 -23.23 0.35 1.28
CA GLU A 150 -21.92 -0.26 0.98
C GLU A 150 -21.59 -0.14 -0.52
N ARG A 151 -22.59 -0.32 -1.39
CA ARG A 151 -22.45 -0.09 -2.84
C ARG A 151 -22.14 1.35 -3.22
N GLU A 152 -22.78 2.32 -2.58
CA GLU A 152 -22.50 3.74 -2.86
C GLU A 152 -21.07 4.10 -2.44
N ILE A 153 -20.59 3.56 -1.31
CA ILE A 153 -19.20 3.69 -0.86
C ILE A 153 -18.23 3.07 -1.88
N ILE A 154 -18.45 1.82 -2.28
CA ILE A 154 -17.59 1.10 -3.24
C ILE A 154 -17.57 1.77 -4.61
N SER A 155 -18.74 2.21 -5.09
CA SER A 155 -18.88 2.88 -6.38
C SER A 155 -18.15 4.23 -6.35
N GLY A 156 -18.36 5.03 -5.29
CA GLY A 156 -17.70 6.32 -5.11
C GLY A 156 -16.17 6.17 -5.08
N LEU A 157 -15.68 5.26 -4.24
CA LEU A 157 -14.25 4.92 -4.14
C LEU A 157 -13.63 4.60 -5.50
N PHE A 158 -14.28 3.78 -6.34
CA PHE A 158 -13.71 3.38 -7.62
C PHE A 158 -13.74 4.49 -8.69
N HIS A 159 -14.71 5.41 -8.65
CA HIS A 159 -14.69 6.59 -9.52
C HIS A 159 -13.67 7.64 -9.05
N GLU A 160 -13.48 7.80 -7.74
CA GLU A 160 -12.45 8.69 -7.20
C GLU A 160 -11.04 8.15 -7.46
N LEU A 161 -10.82 6.83 -7.29
CA LEU A 161 -9.59 6.16 -7.70
C LEU A 161 -9.32 6.28 -9.20
N GLU A 162 -10.35 6.22 -10.05
CA GLU A 162 -10.19 6.50 -11.48
C GLU A 162 -9.66 7.93 -11.70
N SER A 163 -10.28 8.92 -11.06
CA SER A 163 -9.91 10.34 -11.18
C SER A 163 -8.54 10.67 -10.58
N LEU A 164 -8.11 9.96 -9.53
CA LEU A 164 -6.79 10.12 -8.90
C LEU A 164 -5.67 9.52 -9.74
N LEU A 165 -5.93 8.37 -10.38
CA LEU A 165 -4.87 7.54 -10.99
C LEU A 165 -4.74 7.71 -12.50
N ARG A 166 -5.84 7.81 -13.25
CA ARG A 166 -5.89 7.73 -14.74
C ARG A 166 -4.75 8.50 -15.41
N ASP A 167 -4.74 9.82 -15.25
CA ASP A 167 -3.78 10.70 -15.92
C ASP A 167 -2.41 10.75 -15.20
N TYR A 168 -2.36 10.33 -13.94
CA TYR A 168 -1.14 10.27 -13.15
C TYR A 168 -0.26 9.09 -13.57
N VAL A 169 -0.79 7.87 -13.58
CA VAL A 169 0.02 6.66 -13.85
C VAL A 169 0.36 6.49 -15.32
N GLU A 170 -0.42 7.05 -16.23
CA GLU A 170 -0.05 7.12 -17.66
C GLU A 170 1.11 8.10 -17.89
N ARG A 171 1.15 9.23 -17.17
CA ARG A 171 2.22 10.23 -17.28
C ARG A 171 3.51 9.80 -16.56
N GLU A 172 3.42 9.38 -15.31
CA GLU A 172 4.60 9.09 -14.47
C GLU A 172 5.18 7.67 -14.70
N TYR A 173 4.36 6.71 -15.12
CA TYR A 173 4.75 5.29 -15.22
C TYR A 173 4.35 4.61 -16.55
N HIS A 174 3.72 5.35 -17.48
CA HIS A 174 3.27 4.84 -18.79
C HIS A 174 2.26 3.67 -18.72
N LEU A 175 1.53 3.57 -17.60
CA LEU A 175 0.41 2.64 -17.43
C LEU A 175 -0.84 3.19 -18.13
N GLN A 176 -1.07 2.80 -19.39
CA GLN A 176 -2.25 3.23 -20.16
C GLN A 176 -3.55 2.78 -19.47
N PHE A 177 -4.46 3.73 -19.18
CA PHE A 177 -5.77 3.39 -18.62
C PHE A 177 -6.67 2.68 -19.64
N ILE A 178 -7.39 1.64 -19.20
CA ILE A 178 -8.28 0.83 -20.05
C ILE A 178 -9.75 1.05 -19.71
N GLY A 179 -10.09 1.15 -18.43
CA GLY A 179 -11.48 1.35 -17.99
C GLY A 179 -11.78 0.85 -16.57
N LEU A 180 -12.93 1.30 -16.07
CA LEU A 180 -13.62 0.78 -14.89
C LEU A 180 -14.62 -0.31 -15.33
N ASP A 181 -14.30 -1.57 -15.06
CA ASP A 181 -15.11 -2.75 -15.39
C ASP A 181 -15.89 -3.19 -14.13
N ILE A 182 -17.18 -2.86 -14.07
CA ILE A 182 -18.10 -3.23 -12.97
C ILE A 182 -18.92 -4.45 -13.40
N ARG A 183 -18.86 -5.54 -12.63
CA ARG A 183 -19.49 -6.83 -12.98
C ARG A 183 -20.66 -7.23 -12.10
N LYS A 184 -21.40 -8.23 -12.59
CA LYS A 184 -22.41 -8.99 -11.84
C LYS A 184 -21.80 -9.47 -10.52
N LYS A 185 -22.47 -9.19 -9.39
CA LYS A 185 -21.96 -9.33 -7.99
C LYS A 185 -21.00 -8.22 -7.53
N GLU A 186 -21.09 -7.02 -8.10
CA GLU A 186 -20.37 -5.80 -7.67
C GLU A 186 -18.83 -5.90 -7.66
N GLU A 187 -18.26 -6.77 -8.49
CA GLU A 187 -16.83 -6.83 -8.75
C GLU A 187 -16.38 -5.60 -9.54
N HIS A 188 -15.97 -4.55 -8.84
CA HIS A 188 -15.41 -3.33 -9.40
C HIS A 188 -13.93 -3.55 -9.69
N ARG A 189 -13.49 -3.26 -10.92
CA ARG A 189 -12.07 -3.30 -11.31
C ARG A 189 -11.65 -2.07 -12.11
N LEU A 190 -10.60 -1.40 -11.65
CA LEU A 190 -9.84 -0.45 -12.47
C LEU A 190 -8.75 -1.22 -13.20
N LEU A 191 -8.64 -1.02 -14.52
CA LEU A 191 -7.74 -1.76 -15.39
C LEU A 191 -6.75 -0.80 -16.06
N PHE A 192 -5.46 -1.11 -15.93
CA PHE A 192 -4.36 -0.42 -16.60
C PHE A 192 -3.49 -1.43 -17.35
N LYS A 193 -2.94 -1.02 -18.49
CA LYS A 193 -2.02 -1.82 -19.30
C LYS A 193 -0.59 -1.72 -18.75
N SER A 194 0.14 -2.82 -18.66
CA SER A 194 1.58 -2.74 -18.38
C SER A 194 2.34 -2.06 -19.53
N PRO A 195 3.34 -1.21 -19.26
CA PRO A 195 4.28 -0.73 -20.28
C PRO A 195 5.20 -1.86 -20.78
N THR A 196 5.45 -2.91 -19.99
CA THR A 196 6.41 -3.98 -20.34
C THR A 196 5.88 -4.97 -21.37
N SER A 197 4.57 -5.26 -21.38
CA SER A 197 3.97 -6.29 -22.23
C SER A 197 2.50 -5.98 -22.58
N PRO A 198 2.08 -6.07 -23.85
CA PRO A 198 0.70 -5.82 -24.27
C PRO A 198 -0.37 -6.73 -23.64
N GLY A 199 0.01 -7.92 -23.14
CA GLY A 199 -0.91 -8.86 -22.49
C GLY A 199 -1.16 -8.57 -21.00
N ASP A 200 -0.24 -7.87 -20.33
CA ASP A 200 -0.23 -7.80 -18.87
C ASP A 200 -1.00 -6.60 -18.32
N ARG A 201 -1.59 -6.75 -17.13
CA ARG A 201 -2.42 -5.70 -16.53
C ARG A 201 -2.04 -5.43 -15.09
N PHE A 202 -2.13 -4.15 -14.75
CA PHE A 202 -2.28 -3.70 -13.37
C PHE A 202 -3.77 -3.53 -13.07
N VAL A 203 -4.19 -3.94 -11.87
CA VAL A 203 -5.60 -4.05 -11.49
C VAL A 203 -5.78 -3.57 -10.05
N ILE A 204 -6.82 -2.77 -9.80
CA ILE A 204 -7.39 -2.61 -8.45
C ILE A 204 -8.75 -3.32 -8.46
N TYR A 205 -9.03 -4.19 -7.48
CA TYR A 205 -10.18 -5.12 -7.48
C TYR A 205 -10.81 -5.24 -6.08
N THR A 206 -12.12 -5.04 -5.94
CA THR A 206 -12.85 -5.42 -4.70
C THR A 206 -13.12 -6.92 -4.65
N ARG A 207 -13.11 -7.52 -3.46
CA ARG A 207 -13.49 -8.95 -3.27
C ARG A 207 -14.87 -9.09 -2.59
N PRO A 208 -16.00 -9.13 -3.31
CA PRO A 208 -17.34 -9.36 -2.74
C PRO A 208 -17.50 -10.62 -1.87
N ARG A 209 -16.59 -11.60 -1.98
CA ARG A 209 -16.56 -12.83 -1.17
C ARG A 209 -15.61 -12.77 0.04
N GLU A 210 -14.85 -11.69 0.15
CA GLU A 210 -13.86 -11.39 1.20
C GLU A 210 -14.00 -9.89 1.49
N MET A 211 -15.19 -9.49 1.93
CA MET A 211 -15.76 -8.12 1.80
C MET A 211 -14.91 -6.95 2.32
N ASN A 212 -13.90 -7.23 3.15
CA ASN A 212 -12.98 -6.25 3.74
C ASN A 212 -11.63 -6.16 2.98
N ILE A 213 -11.58 -6.60 1.72
CA ILE A 213 -10.32 -6.67 0.94
C ILE A 213 -10.43 -5.95 -0.41
N ILE A 214 -9.44 -5.09 -0.65
CA ILE A 214 -9.11 -4.53 -1.97
C ILE A 214 -7.77 -5.14 -2.41
N GLU A 215 -7.74 -5.74 -3.58
CA GLU A 215 -6.53 -6.31 -4.18
C GLU A 215 -5.96 -5.34 -5.21
N ILE A 216 -4.73 -4.90 -4.99
CA ILE A 216 -3.87 -4.24 -5.96
C ILE A 216 -2.99 -5.34 -6.58
N GLN A 217 -3.03 -5.50 -7.90
CA GLN A 217 -2.46 -6.68 -8.56
C GLN A 217 -1.69 -6.31 -9.81
N TYR A 218 -0.62 -7.05 -10.07
CA TYR A 218 -0.06 -7.23 -11.40
C TYR A 218 -0.37 -8.66 -11.86
N VAL A 219 -0.94 -8.79 -13.05
CA VAL A 219 -1.35 -10.06 -13.65
C VAL A 219 -0.72 -10.16 -15.04
N PRO A 220 0.27 -11.05 -15.24
CA PRO A 220 0.76 -11.37 -16.58
C PRO A 220 -0.38 -11.91 -17.44
N ASP A 221 -0.41 -11.56 -18.72
CA ASP A 221 -1.30 -12.16 -19.73
C ASP A 221 -2.78 -12.28 -19.27
N PHE A 222 -3.35 -11.13 -18.87
CA PHE A 222 -4.66 -11.01 -18.24
C PHE A 222 -5.78 -11.37 -19.22
N SER A 223 -6.56 -12.40 -18.90
CA SER A 223 -7.53 -13.00 -19.83
C SER A 223 -8.90 -13.17 -19.20
N PHE A 224 -9.94 -12.78 -19.95
CA PHE A 224 -11.35 -12.86 -19.54
C PHE A 224 -11.90 -14.28 -19.35
N THR A 225 -11.09 -15.32 -19.60
CA THR A 225 -11.46 -16.74 -19.44
C THR A 225 -10.84 -17.35 -18.18
N THR A 226 -11.70 -17.80 -17.25
CA THR A 226 -11.27 -18.52 -16.04
C THR A 226 -10.61 -19.86 -16.37
N GLY A 227 -9.63 -20.27 -15.56
CA GLY A 227 -8.88 -21.52 -15.74
C GLY A 227 -7.69 -21.43 -16.69
N HIS A 228 -7.58 -20.35 -17.48
CA HIS A 228 -6.45 -20.17 -18.41
C HIS A 228 -5.19 -19.64 -17.70
N THR A 229 -4.38 -20.59 -17.24
CA THR A 229 -2.95 -20.34 -16.98
C THR A 229 -2.23 -20.34 -18.33
N THR A 230 -1.31 -19.40 -18.55
CA THR A 230 -0.56 -19.23 -19.81
C THR A 230 0.92 -19.42 -19.50
N LYS A 231 1.79 -19.77 -20.47
CA LYS A 231 3.21 -20.04 -20.18
C LYS A 231 3.84 -18.87 -19.41
N ARG A 232 3.59 -17.62 -19.84
CA ARG A 232 4.03 -16.39 -19.17
C ARG A 232 3.59 -16.26 -17.70
N LYS A 233 2.43 -16.80 -17.30
CA LYS A 233 2.01 -16.86 -15.88
C LYS A 233 2.73 -17.94 -15.08
N GLU A 234 3.17 -19.02 -15.73
CA GLU A 234 3.97 -20.07 -15.09
C GLU A 234 5.42 -19.62 -14.97
N ASP A 235 5.98 -19.05 -16.04
CA ASP A 235 7.29 -18.41 -16.08
C ASP A 235 7.40 -17.29 -15.01
N PHE A 236 6.42 -16.38 -14.95
CA PHE A 236 6.39 -15.32 -13.92
C PHE A 236 6.23 -15.89 -12.51
N LYS A 237 5.44 -16.96 -12.30
CA LYS A 237 5.34 -17.58 -10.96
C LYS A 237 6.65 -18.23 -10.56
N ALA A 238 7.30 -18.96 -11.46
CA ALA A 238 8.61 -19.56 -11.20
C ALA A 238 9.68 -18.50 -10.90
N TYR A 239 9.64 -17.36 -11.60
CA TYR A 239 10.51 -16.22 -11.34
C TYR A 239 10.26 -15.61 -9.94
N ILE A 240 9.00 -15.33 -9.57
CA ILE A 240 8.67 -14.76 -8.25
C ILE A 240 8.95 -15.76 -7.11
N ASP A 241 8.70 -17.06 -7.31
CA ASP A 241 9.05 -18.12 -6.35
C ASP A 241 10.57 -18.20 -6.13
N ALA A 242 11.37 -18.07 -7.20
CA ALA A 242 12.83 -18.10 -7.11
C ALA A 242 13.45 -16.88 -6.43
N HIS A 243 12.68 -15.80 -6.26
CA HIS A 243 13.10 -14.54 -5.62
C HIS A 243 12.16 -14.16 -4.46
N GLU A 244 11.50 -15.12 -3.79
CA GLU A 244 10.44 -14.86 -2.79
C GLU A 244 10.90 -13.87 -1.69
N GLU A 245 12.05 -14.11 -1.06
CA GLU A 245 12.56 -13.25 0.03
C GLU A 245 12.90 -11.83 -0.44
N GLU A 246 13.47 -11.70 -1.64
CA GLU A 246 13.80 -10.39 -2.24
C GLU A 246 12.51 -9.62 -2.56
N VAL A 247 11.60 -10.25 -3.30
CA VAL A 247 10.34 -9.62 -3.72
C VAL A 247 9.49 -9.26 -2.51
N ALA A 248 9.30 -10.16 -1.53
CA ALA A 248 8.58 -9.84 -0.30
C ALA A 248 9.23 -8.66 0.44
N GLY A 249 10.57 -8.70 0.56
CA GLY A 249 11.37 -7.66 1.19
C GLY A 249 11.30 -6.30 0.49
N LEU A 250 11.03 -6.22 -0.82
CA LEU A 250 10.82 -4.95 -1.53
C LEU A 250 9.54 -4.23 -1.07
N PHE A 251 8.46 -4.99 -0.78
CA PHE A 251 7.20 -4.44 -0.25
C PHE A 251 7.15 -4.36 1.28
N GLY A 252 8.19 -4.81 1.99
CA GLY A 252 8.27 -4.77 3.46
C GLY A 252 7.65 -5.98 4.18
N PHE A 253 7.52 -7.13 3.52
CA PHE A 253 6.99 -8.38 4.10
C PHE A 253 8.04 -9.48 4.20
N ASP A 254 7.87 -10.41 5.14
CA ASP A 254 8.78 -11.55 5.37
C ASP A 254 8.44 -12.81 4.53
N GLN A 255 7.29 -12.85 3.84
CA GLN A 255 6.83 -13.98 3.02
C GLN A 255 5.76 -13.53 1.99
N LEU A 256 5.65 -14.19 0.82
CA LEU A 256 4.65 -13.90 -0.23
C LEU A 256 3.32 -14.64 -0.05
N HIS A 257 3.24 -15.51 0.95
CA HIS A 257 2.10 -16.36 1.21
C HIS A 257 1.49 -16.08 2.58
N SER A 258 0.40 -15.31 2.60
CA SER A 258 -0.43 -15.24 3.80
C SER A 258 -0.93 -16.63 4.17
N ARG A 259 -0.82 -16.92 5.47
CA ARG A 259 -1.31 -18.17 6.07
C ARG A 259 -2.85 -18.06 6.20
N THR A 260 -3.50 -18.87 7.02
CA THR A 260 -4.96 -19.16 6.90
C THR A 260 -5.87 -17.92 6.84
N LYS A 261 -7.12 -18.12 6.35
CA LYS A 261 -8.17 -17.09 6.33
C LYS A 261 -8.39 -16.35 7.67
N LYS A 262 -7.99 -16.94 8.80
CA LYS A 262 -8.02 -16.30 10.11
C LYS A 262 -6.87 -15.30 10.24
N GLU A 263 -5.64 -15.77 10.00
CA GLU A 263 -4.41 -14.96 10.02
C GLU A 263 -4.50 -13.76 9.06
N VAL A 264 -5.14 -13.93 7.88
CA VAL A 264 -5.43 -12.86 6.90
C VAL A 264 -6.19 -11.66 7.48
N LEU A 265 -7.04 -11.85 8.50
CA LEU A 265 -7.78 -10.76 9.16
C LEU A 265 -7.07 -10.24 10.42
N GLU A 266 -6.10 -11.00 10.96
CA GLU A 266 -5.32 -10.66 12.15
C GLU A 266 -3.99 -9.99 11.80
N GLN A 267 -3.46 -10.19 10.59
CA GLN A 267 -2.19 -9.64 10.09
C GLN A 267 -2.33 -8.25 9.45
N GLY A 268 -3.52 -7.88 8.94
CA GLY A 268 -3.72 -6.64 8.18
C GLY A 268 -3.28 -6.76 6.71
N ASP A 269 -2.72 -5.68 6.16
CA ASP A 269 -2.23 -5.64 4.78
C ASP A 269 -1.15 -6.72 4.54
N HIS A 270 -1.17 -7.38 3.38
CA HIS A 270 -0.24 -8.48 3.05
C HIS A 270 -0.08 -8.71 1.55
N LEU A 271 0.97 -9.44 1.16
CA LEU A 271 1.13 -10.00 -0.18
C LEU A 271 0.45 -11.36 -0.34
N ASP A 272 0.06 -11.67 -1.58
CA ASP A 272 -0.43 -12.97 -2.03
C ASP A 272 -0.03 -13.21 -3.49
N HIS A 273 0.77 -14.26 -3.73
CA HIS A 273 1.23 -14.63 -5.06
C HIS A 273 0.61 -15.96 -5.56
N ARG A 274 -0.15 -15.94 -6.68
CA ARG A 274 -0.77 -17.18 -7.24
C ARG A 274 -0.86 -17.18 -8.77
N LYS A 275 -0.54 -18.31 -9.42
CA LYS A 275 -0.61 -18.49 -10.89
C LYS A 275 -2.01 -18.74 -11.50
N GLN A 276 -3.09 -18.57 -10.73
CA GLN A 276 -4.45 -18.81 -11.24
C GLN A 276 -4.87 -17.70 -12.22
N ALA A 277 -5.80 -17.99 -13.14
CA ALA A 277 -6.47 -16.92 -13.88
C ALA A 277 -7.03 -15.87 -12.90
N TRP A 278 -6.83 -14.58 -13.22
CA TRP A 278 -7.08 -13.43 -12.35
C TRP A 278 -6.13 -13.19 -11.18
N LYS A 279 -5.02 -13.91 -11.10
CA LYS A 279 -4.04 -13.74 -10.04
C LYS A 279 -2.63 -13.68 -10.64
N GLY A 280 -1.78 -12.96 -9.94
CA GLY A 280 -0.35 -12.85 -10.17
C GLY A 280 0.29 -12.51 -8.82
N LEU A 281 1.06 -11.44 -8.74
CA LEU A 281 1.44 -10.85 -7.46
C LEU A 281 0.38 -9.81 -7.03
N SER A 282 -0.12 -9.92 -5.80
CA SER A 282 -1.16 -9.04 -5.26
C SER A 282 -0.72 -8.45 -3.91
N TYR A 283 -0.81 -7.13 -3.77
CA TYR A 283 -0.89 -6.46 -2.47
C TYR A 283 -2.36 -6.37 -2.06
N ARG A 284 -2.69 -6.80 -0.85
CA ARG A 284 -4.07 -6.94 -0.37
C ARG A 284 -4.28 -5.99 0.81
N ILE A 285 -4.99 -4.89 0.57
CA ILE A 285 -5.40 -3.94 1.61
C ILE A 285 -6.51 -4.60 2.42
N VAL A 286 -6.33 -4.71 3.74
CA VAL A 286 -7.33 -5.28 4.65
C VAL A 286 -7.95 -4.16 5.49
N SER A 287 -9.17 -3.79 5.13
CA SER A 287 -9.94 -2.73 5.79
C SER A 287 -11.44 -3.02 5.71
N PRO A 288 -12.22 -2.85 6.79
CA PRO A 288 -13.68 -2.94 6.71
C PRO A 288 -14.28 -1.78 5.87
N ILE A 289 -15.55 -1.94 5.45
CA ILE A 289 -16.22 -1.07 4.47
C ILE A 289 -16.62 0.29 5.06
N ASP A 290 -16.88 0.39 6.36
CA ASP A 290 -17.10 1.66 7.06
C ASP A 290 -15.86 2.56 6.97
N GLU A 291 -14.68 1.97 7.02
CA GLU A 291 -13.42 2.65 6.77
C GLU A 291 -13.22 3.06 5.29
N TRP A 292 -13.92 2.42 4.34
CA TRP A 292 -13.87 2.81 2.92
C TRP A 292 -14.67 4.10 2.65
N SER A 293 -15.52 4.54 3.59
CA SER A 293 -16.25 5.80 3.50
C SER A 293 -15.51 6.99 4.12
N LYS A 294 -14.27 6.81 4.60
CA LYS A 294 -13.48 7.91 5.17
C LYS A 294 -12.90 8.79 4.04
N PRO A 295 -12.86 10.14 4.20
CA PRO A 295 -12.48 11.05 3.11
C PRO A 295 -11.05 10.89 2.57
N ASP A 296 -10.17 10.17 3.28
CA ASP A 296 -8.76 9.94 2.93
C ASP A 296 -8.50 8.55 2.32
N PHE A 297 -9.51 7.67 2.32
CA PHE A 297 -9.33 6.28 1.92
C PHE A 297 -9.07 6.10 0.41
N PRO A 298 -9.71 6.85 -0.52
CA PRO A 298 -9.36 6.82 -1.94
C PRO A 298 -7.89 7.21 -2.19
N GLN A 299 -7.39 8.22 -1.50
CA GLN A 299 -5.99 8.68 -1.60
C GLN A 299 -5.03 7.63 -1.03
N PHE A 300 -5.37 7.00 0.10
CA PHE A 300 -4.60 5.88 0.67
C PHE A 300 -4.50 4.70 -0.31
N VAL A 301 -5.62 4.26 -0.91
CA VAL A 301 -5.62 3.15 -1.88
C VAL A 301 -4.88 3.53 -3.17
N ALA A 302 -5.05 4.76 -3.67
CA ALA A 302 -4.28 5.28 -4.81
C ALA A 302 -2.77 5.27 -4.54
N MET A 303 -2.34 5.65 -3.33
CA MET A 303 -0.93 5.68 -2.96
C MET A 303 -0.33 4.30 -2.75
N LYS A 304 -1.08 3.33 -2.22
CA LYS A 304 -0.62 1.93 -2.20
C LYS A 304 -0.57 1.33 -3.62
N PHE A 305 -1.44 1.74 -4.54
CA PHE A 305 -1.33 1.36 -5.96
C PHE A 305 -0.08 1.97 -6.63
N ILE A 306 0.16 3.27 -6.46
CA ILE A 306 1.35 3.95 -6.97
C ILE A 306 2.62 3.31 -6.42
N SER A 307 2.67 3.05 -5.12
CA SER A 307 3.81 2.40 -4.47
C SER A 307 4.02 0.99 -5.03
N PHE A 308 2.95 0.20 -5.21
CA PHE A 308 3.04 -1.13 -5.81
C PHE A 308 3.60 -1.10 -7.24
N VAL A 309 3.17 -0.12 -8.06
CA VAL A 309 3.69 0.09 -9.41
C VAL A 309 5.18 0.45 -9.39
N GLU A 310 5.60 1.40 -8.54
CA GLU A 310 7.01 1.78 -8.38
C GLU A 310 7.91 0.63 -7.87
N THR A 311 7.38 -0.24 -7.01
CA THR A 311 8.12 -1.38 -6.46
C THR A 311 8.23 -2.53 -7.47
N ILE A 312 7.17 -2.84 -8.22
CA ILE A 312 7.17 -4.01 -9.10
C ILE A 312 7.73 -3.75 -10.50
N LEU A 313 7.64 -2.53 -11.06
CA LEU A 313 8.09 -2.27 -12.44
C LEU A 313 9.54 -2.73 -12.72
N PRO A 314 10.55 -2.48 -11.86
CA PRO A 314 11.90 -3.00 -12.04
C PRO A 314 11.97 -4.54 -12.03
N VAL A 315 11.19 -5.18 -11.15
CA VAL A 315 11.05 -6.64 -11.06
C VAL A 315 10.46 -7.22 -12.36
N LEU A 316 9.54 -6.50 -13.01
CA LEU A 316 9.01 -6.87 -14.33
C LEU A 316 10.05 -6.71 -15.44
N GLU A 317 10.81 -5.62 -15.45
CA GLU A 317 11.88 -5.42 -16.44
C GLU A 317 12.92 -6.53 -16.39
N ASP A 318 13.34 -6.96 -15.20
CA ASP A 318 14.33 -8.05 -15.05
C ASP A 318 13.74 -9.41 -15.44
N PHE A 319 12.44 -9.64 -15.18
CA PHE A 319 11.70 -10.79 -15.73
C PHE A 319 11.65 -10.78 -17.27
N GLU A 320 11.46 -9.63 -17.93
CA GLU A 320 11.57 -9.56 -19.40
C GLU A 320 13.01 -9.83 -19.86
N LYS A 321 14.02 -9.29 -19.18
CA LYS A 321 15.46 -9.48 -19.51
C LYS A 321 15.92 -10.93 -19.37
N MET A 322 15.25 -11.73 -18.54
CA MET A 322 15.45 -13.18 -18.48
C MET A 322 14.66 -13.90 -19.58
N SER A 323 13.38 -13.59 -19.74
CA SER A 323 12.51 -14.21 -20.76
C SER A 323 13.07 -14.08 -22.18
N ASN A 324 13.69 -12.94 -22.52
CA ASN A 324 14.30 -12.68 -23.82
C ASN A 324 15.71 -13.29 -24.01
N LYS A 325 16.24 -14.06 -23.04
CA LYS A 325 17.50 -14.82 -23.17
C LYS A 325 17.29 -16.30 -23.47
N GLU A 326 16.05 -16.78 -23.43
CA GLU A 326 15.66 -18.16 -23.78
C GLU A 326 15.04 -18.27 -25.19
N MET A 327 15.22 -17.22 -26.02
CA MET A 327 14.82 -17.12 -27.43
C MET A 327 16.04 -16.92 -28.34
#